data_AF-A0A2V6GBI2-F1
#
_entry.id   AF-A0A2V6GBI2-F1
#
_cell.length_a   1.000
_cell.length_b   1.000
_cell.length_c   1.000
_cell.angle_alpha   90.00
_cell.angle_beta   90.00
_cell.angle_gamma   90.00
#
_symmetry.space_group_name_H-M   'P 1'
#
loop_
_entity.id
_entity.type
_entity.pdbx_description
1 polymer ?
#
loop_
_entity_poly.entity_id
_entity_poly.type
_entity_poly.pdbx_seq_one_letter_code
_entity_poly.pdbx_strand_id
1 'polypeptide(L)'
;MKRPSKHASAGAQRADRNLRFGWWSLLVFLCVGAVLEALHGFKIGWYVDVGNETRRLMFTLAHAHGTLLALVNVAAGLMVRTVERFTLRPSVSFALIWAAILLPAGFFLGGIVIYDGDPGLGVWLVPIGALLLFYGVARVAIDLSKLK
;
A
#
# COMPACT_ATOMS: atom_id res chain seq x y z
N MET A 1 7.45 24.58 32.36
CA MET A 1 7.22 24.05 30.99
C MET A 1 7.92 22.70 30.86
N LYS A 2 7.17 21.58 30.83
CA LYS A 2 7.74 20.23 30.66
C LYS A 2 8.10 20.04 29.18
N ARG A 3 9.39 19.90 28.87
CA ARG A 3 9.88 19.66 27.50
C ARG A 3 9.29 18.32 27.02
N PRO A 4 8.61 18.25 25.87
CA PRO A 4 8.09 16.98 25.37
C PRO A 4 9.25 16.00 25.15
N SER A 5 9.07 14.75 25.58
CA SER A 5 10.12 13.72 25.46
C SER A 5 10.42 13.47 23.98
N LYS A 6 11.70 13.29 23.62
CA LYS A 6 12.13 12.99 22.24
C LYS A 6 11.40 11.77 21.63
N HIS A 7 10.90 10.86 22.46
CA HIS A 7 10.16 9.68 22.02
C HIS A 7 8.72 9.99 21.61
N ALA A 8 8.04 10.93 22.28
CA ALA A 8 6.71 11.38 21.91
C ALA A 8 6.71 12.08 20.54
N SER A 9 7.75 12.89 20.25
CA SER A 9 7.88 13.57 18.96
C SER A 9 8.21 12.61 17.80
N ALA A 10 9.03 11.59 18.05
CA ALA A 10 9.38 10.60 17.02
C ALA A 10 8.19 9.71 16.59
N GLY A 11 7.28 9.38 17.52
CA GLY A 11 6.03 8.67 17.20
C GLY A 11 5.10 9.52 16.34
N ALA A 12 4.92 10.79 16.71
CA ALA A 12 4.11 11.74 15.96
C ALA A 12 4.64 11.99 14.54
N GLN A 13 5.97 12.15 14.37
CA GLN A 13 6.58 12.32 13.05
C GLN A 13 6.32 11.13 12.10
N ARG A 14 6.32 9.90 12.63
CA ARG A 14 6.01 8.70 11.82
C ARG A 14 4.54 8.64 11.46
N ALA A 15 3.66 8.99 12.39
CA ALA A 15 2.23 9.08 12.11
C ALA A 15 1.95 10.06 10.96
N ASP A 16 2.58 11.24 11.00
CA ASP A 16 2.45 12.25 9.94
C ASP A 16 3.01 11.75 8.61
N ARG A 17 4.12 11.01 8.63
CA ARG A 17 4.69 10.39 7.43
C ARG A 17 3.73 9.38 6.80
N ASN A 18 3.18 8.45 7.58
CA ASN A 18 2.23 7.44 7.08
C ASN A 18 0.93 8.10 6.59
N LEU A 19 0.44 9.14 7.26
CA LEU A 19 -0.73 9.91 6.80
C LEU A 19 -0.48 10.57 5.44
N ARG A 20 0.60 11.34 5.32
CA ARG A 20 0.95 12.03 4.07
C ARG A 20 1.15 11.03 2.94
N PHE A 21 1.91 9.97 3.20
CA PHE A 21 2.13 8.90 2.22
C PHE A 21 0.81 8.24 1.82
N GLY A 22 -0.05 7.90 2.78
CA GLY A 22 -1.35 7.29 2.53
C GLY A 22 -2.25 8.16 1.65
N TRP A 23 -2.38 9.45 1.95
CA TRP A 23 -3.21 10.36 1.14
C TRP A 23 -2.66 10.59 -0.27
N TRP A 24 -1.34 10.78 -0.42
CA TRP A 24 -0.73 10.90 -1.74
C TRP A 24 -0.87 9.61 -2.55
N SER A 25 -0.65 8.46 -1.91
CA SER A 25 -0.84 7.15 -2.53
C SER A 25 -2.30 6.94 -2.96
N LEU A 26 -3.26 7.31 -2.10
CA LEU A 26 -4.69 7.22 -2.42
C LEU A 26 -5.04 8.06 -3.65
N LEU A 27 -4.55 9.31 -3.73
CA LEU A 27 -4.75 10.15 -4.91
C LEU A 27 -4.18 9.49 -6.17
N VAL A 28 -2.96 8.96 -6.11
CA VAL A 28 -2.34 8.25 -7.23
C VAL A 28 -3.19 7.06 -7.67
N PHE A 29 -3.63 6.21 -6.74
CA PHE A 29 -4.41 5.02 -7.10
C PHE A 29 -5.83 5.34 -7.56
N LEU A 30 -6.44 6.43 -7.10
CA LEU A 30 -7.68 6.94 -7.68
C LEU A 30 -7.49 7.38 -9.14
N CYS A 31 -6.40 8.08 -9.45
CA CYS A 31 -6.06 8.44 -10.83
C CYS A 31 -5.82 7.18 -11.69
N VAL A 32 -5.10 6.19 -11.15
CA VAL A 32 -4.90 4.90 -11.84
C VAL A 32 -6.24 4.23 -12.11
N GLY A 33 -7.15 4.16 -11.13
CA GLY A 33 -8.49 3.59 -11.30
C GLY A 33 -9.27 4.27 -12.42
N ALA A 34 -9.31 5.61 -12.41
CA ALA A 34 -9.96 6.40 -13.46
C ALA A 34 -9.36 6.13 -14.85
N VAL A 35 -8.03 5.95 -14.96
CA VAL A 35 -7.38 5.56 -16.22
C VAL A 35 -7.80 4.16 -16.66
N LEU A 36 -7.81 3.17 -15.75
CA LEU A 36 -8.22 1.80 -16.08
C LEU A 36 -9.69 1.74 -16.52
N GLU A 37 -10.57 2.50 -15.85
CA GLU A 37 -11.97 2.65 -16.23
C GLU A 37 -12.12 3.32 -17.60
N ALA A 38 -11.33 4.35 -17.90
CA ALA A 38 -11.32 5.00 -19.21
C ALA A 38 -10.85 4.03 -20.31
N LEU A 39 -9.77 3.27 -20.09
CA LEU A 39 -9.31 2.25 -21.03
C LEU A 39 -10.41 1.20 -21.31
N HIS A 40 -11.16 0.83 -20.27
CA HIS A 40 -12.32 -0.05 -20.37
C HIS A 40 -13.50 0.58 -21.12
N GLY A 41 -13.84 1.83 -20.82
CA GLY A 41 -14.97 2.55 -21.40
C GLY A 41 -14.76 2.87 -22.88
N PHE A 42 -13.55 3.29 -23.26
CA PHE A 42 -13.16 3.56 -24.64
C PHE A 42 -12.75 2.31 -25.43
N LYS A 43 -12.80 1.12 -24.82
CA LYS A 43 -12.49 -0.17 -25.46
C LYS A 43 -11.12 -0.19 -26.12
N ILE A 44 -10.10 0.32 -25.42
CA ILE A 44 -8.73 0.33 -25.93
C ILE A 44 -8.20 -1.10 -26.01
N GLY A 45 -7.99 -1.63 -27.22
CA GLY A 45 -7.68 -3.05 -27.46
C GLY A 45 -6.44 -3.56 -26.71
N TRP A 46 -5.41 -2.72 -26.56
CA TRP A 46 -4.22 -3.01 -25.74
C TRP A 46 -4.54 -3.44 -24.30
N TYR A 47 -5.70 -3.04 -23.77
CA TYR A 47 -6.14 -3.37 -22.41
C TYR A 47 -7.33 -4.35 -22.37
N VAL A 48 -8.28 -4.25 -23.31
CA VAL A 48 -9.55 -5.00 -23.24
C VAL A 48 -9.63 -6.23 -24.15
N ASP A 49 -8.73 -6.37 -25.12
CA ASP A 49 -8.76 -7.53 -26.02
C ASP A 49 -8.57 -8.85 -25.25
N VAL A 50 -9.06 -9.94 -25.81
CA VAL A 50 -9.06 -11.28 -25.19
C VAL A 50 -7.65 -11.73 -24.80
N GLY A 51 -6.62 -11.38 -25.59
CA GLY A 51 -5.22 -11.69 -25.25
C GLY A 51 -4.64 -10.92 -24.07
N ASN A 52 -5.35 -9.92 -23.53
CA ASN A 52 -4.86 -9.01 -22.47
C ASN A 52 -5.49 -9.30 -21.10
N GLU A 53 -6.06 -10.48 -20.88
CA GLU A 53 -6.66 -10.89 -19.61
C GLU A 53 -5.69 -10.75 -18.42
N THR A 54 -4.47 -11.27 -18.55
CA THR A 54 -3.46 -11.18 -17.48
C THR A 54 -3.03 -9.74 -17.22
N ARG A 55 -2.88 -8.91 -18.25
CA ARG A 55 -2.58 -7.47 -18.10
C ARG A 55 -3.65 -6.79 -17.27
N ARG A 56 -4.89 -7.03 -17.65
CA ARG A 56 -6.06 -6.46 -16.99
C ARG A 56 -6.16 -6.91 -15.54
N LEU A 57 -6.00 -8.21 -15.27
CA LEU A 57 -5.97 -8.74 -13.91
C LEU A 57 -4.86 -8.09 -13.08
N MET A 58 -3.64 -8.05 -13.60
CA MET A 58 -2.49 -7.48 -12.91
C MET A 58 -2.68 -5.99 -12.58
N PHE A 59 -3.22 -5.20 -13.52
CA PHE A 59 -3.50 -3.79 -13.27
C PHE A 59 -4.63 -3.59 -12.27
N THR A 60 -5.67 -4.43 -12.30
CA THR A 60 -6.74 -4.42 -11.30
C THR A 60 -6.19 -4.76 -9.91
N LEU A 61 -5.35 -5.79 -9.80
CA LEU A 61 -4.69 -6.16 -8.53
C LEU A 61 -3.80 -5.03 -8.01
N ALA A 62 -3.05 -4.37 -8.90
CA ALA A 62 -2.23 -3.22 -8.55
C ALA A 62 -3.07 -2.07 -8.00
N HIS A 63 -4.16 -1.70 -8.70
CA HIS A 63 -5.07 -0.65 -8.24
C HIS A 63 -5.75 -0.99 -6.91
N ALA A 64 -6.27 -2.21 -6.78
CA ALA A 64 -6.98 -2.66 -5.58
C ALA A 64 -6.06 -2.65 -4.35
N HIS A 65 -4.88 -3.29 -4.45
CA HIS A 65 -3.93 -3.35 -3.33
C HIS A 65 -3.33 -1.98 -3.04
N GLY A 66 -3.04 -1.17 -4.06
CA GLY A 66 -2.56 0.19 -3.87
C GLY A 66 -3.54 1.07 -3.08
N THR A 67 -4.82 1.05 -3.47
CA THR A 67 -5.90 1.78 -2.78
C THR A 67 -6.06 1.29 -1.34
N LEU A 68 -6.15 -0.03 -1.13
CA LEU A 68 -6.29 -0.60 0.21
C LEU A 68 -5.11 -0.23 1.11
N LEU A 69 -3.88 -0.36 0.62
CA LEU A 69 -2.67 -0.10 1.41
C LEU A 69 -2.42 1.39 1.64
N ALA A 70 -2.90 2.26 0.75
CA ALA A 70 -2.99 3.69 1.01
C ALA A 70 -3.87 3.96 2.23
N LEU A 71 -5.07 3.36 2.30
CA LEU A 71 -5.98 3.47 3.44
C LEU A 71 -5.38 2.87 4.73
N VAL A 72 -4.67 1.75 4.65
CA VAL A 72 -3.95 1.17 5.81
C VAL A 72 -2.91 2.15 6.36
N ASN A 73 -2.19 2.87 5.50
CA ASN A 73 -1.23 3.89 5.94
C ASN A 73 -1.91 5.11 6.57
N VAL A 74 -3.05 5.56 6.03
CA VAL A 74 -3.88 6.61 6.66
C VAL A 74 -4.35 6.16 8.05
N ALA A 75 -4.91 4.94 8.14
CA ALA A 75 -5.38 4.36 9.39
C ALA A 75 -4.26 4.22 10.43
N ALA A 76 -3.05 3.80 10.01
CA ALA A 76 -1.91 3.67 10.91
C ALA A 76 -1.50 5.02 11.55
N GLY A 77 -1.56 6.12 10.78
CA GLY A 77 -1.26 7.44 11.33
C GLY A 77 -2.41 8.04 12.15
N LEU A 78 -3.68 7.76 11.80
CA LEU A 78 -4.83 8.12 12.63
C LEU A 78 -4.82 7.39 13.98
N MET A 79 -4.48 6.10 13.99
CA MET A 79 -4.43 5.28 15.20
C MET A 79 -3.49 5.86 16.26
N VAL A 80 -2.35 6.43 15.89
CA VAL A 80 -1.44 7.11 16.84
C VAL A 80 -2.08 8.33 17.49
N ARG A 81 -3.02 8.99 16.79
CA ARG A 81 -3.71 10.19 17.26
C ARG A 81 -4.95 9.86 18.09
N THR A 82 -5.57 8.70 17.89
CA THR A 82 -6.85 8.32 18.51
C THR A 82 -6.72 7.26 19.59
N VAL A 83 -5.70 6.41 19.55
CA VAL A 83 -5.50 5.33 20.52
C VAL A 83 -4.47 5.75 21.55
N GLU A 84 -4.90 5.97 22.79
CA GLU A 84 -4.02 6.34 23.89
C GLU A 84 -2.91 5.30 24.09
N ARG A 85 -1.70 5.77 24.44
CA ARG A 85 -0.51 4.94 24.70
C ARG A 85 0.00 4.13 23.50
N PHE A 86 -0.68 4.13 22.36
CA PHE A 86 -0.18 3.53 21.14
C PHE A 86 0.91 4.40 20.50
N THR A 87 2.00 3.78 20.04
CA THR A 87 3.06 4.47 19.29
C THR A 87 3.44 3.66 18.06
N LEU A 88 3.63 4.34 16.93
CA LEU A 88 4.03 3.65 15.70
C LEU A 88 5.53 3.38 15.70
N ARG A 89 5.88 2.10 15.78
CA ARG A 89 7.27 1.63 15.72
C ARG A 89 7.89 1.99 14.36
N PRO A 90 9.20 2.34 14.30
CA PRO A 90 9.84 2.71 13.04
C PRO A 90 9.84 1.56 12.03
N SER A 91 10.06 0.32 12.48
CA SER A 91 10.01 -0.86 11.60
C SER A 91 8.61 -1.12 11.02
N VAL A 92 7.55 -0.85 11.79
CA VAL A 92 6.16 -0.99 11.33
C VAL A 92 5.83 0.09 10.31
N SER A 93 6.15 1.35 10.61
CA SER A 93 5.97 2.47 9.66
C SER A 93 6.70 2.20 8.34
N PHE A 94 7.95 1.72 8.40
CA PHE A 94 8.72 1.31 7.23
C PHE A 94 8.04 0.17 6.46
N ALA A 95 7.66 -0.91 7.15
CA ALA A 95 7.06 -2.08 6.52
C ALA A 95 5.73 -1.75 5.82
N LEU A 96 4.86 -0.93 6.43
CA LEU A 96 3.59 -0.53 5.83
C LEU A 96 3.76 0.35 4.59
N ILE A 97 4.74 1.25 4.58
CA ILE A 97 5.03 2.09 3.42
C ILE A 97 5.60 1.24 2.29
N TRP A 98 6.60 0.40 2.58
CA TRP A 98 7.23 -0.43 1.54
C TRP A 98 6.31 -1.52 1.02
N ALA A 99 5.45 -2.11 1.85
CA ALA A 99 4.39 -3.00 1.38
C ALA A 99 3.45 -2.28 0.39
N ALA A 100 3.05 -1.04 0.72
CA ALA A 100 2.20 -0.21 -0.13
C ALA A 100 2.87 0.26 -1.44
N ILE A 101 4.19 0.09 -1.57
CA ILE A 101 4.93 0.33 -2.82
C ILE A 101 5.10 -0.98 -3.58
N LEU A 102 5.69 -1.98 -2.93
CA LEU A 102 6.14 -3.22 -3.58
C LEU A 102 4.99 -4.08 -4.09
N LEU A 103 3.89 -4.19 -3.34
CA LEU A 103 2.73 -4.98 -3.77
C LEU A 103 2.09 -4.43 -5.05
N PRO A 104 1.61 -3.17 -5.08
CA PRO A 104 1.00 -2.64 -6.29
C PRO A 104 2.00 -2.46 -7.43
N ALA A 105 3.25 -2.08 -7.15
CA ALA A 105 4.27 -2.00 -8.19
C ALA A 105 4.59 -3.38 -8.78
N GLY A 106 4.65 -4.42 -7.96
CA GLY A 106 4.89 -5.79 -8.43
C GLY A 106 3.80 -6.29 -9.36
N PHE A 107 2.53 -6.09 -8.99
CA PHE A 107 1.41 -6.39 -9.88
C PHE A 107 1.45 -5.53 -11.14
N PHE A 108 1.64 -4.22 -11.02
CA PHE A 108 1.67 -3.32 -12.18
C PHE A 108 2.77 -3.72 -13.17
N LEU A 109 4.01 -3.91 -12.70
CA LEU A 109 5.13 -4.33 -13.52
C LEU A 109 4.93 -5.73 -14.11
N GLY A 110 4.34 -6.66 -13.35
CA GLY A 110 3.94 -7.99 -13.83
C GLY A 110 2.87 -7.93 -14.94
N GLY A 111 2.09 -6.86 -15.00
CA GLY A 111 1.12 -6.61 -16.07
C GLY A 111 1.68 -5.94 -17.31
N ILE A 112 2.91 -5.40 -17.30
CA ILE A 112 3.49 -4.69 -18.46
C ILE A 112 3.94 -5.69 -19.53
N VAL A 113 4.73 -6.68 -19.15
CA VAL A 113 5.23 -7.76 -20.01
C VAL A 113 4.58 -9.06 -19.58
N ILE A 114 4.06 -9.83 -20.53
CA ILE A 114 3.34 -11.09 -20.29
C ILE A 114 4.02 -12.19 -21.09
N TYR A 115 4.19 -13.36 -20.49
CA TYR A 115 4.82 -14.52 -21.08
C TYR A 115 3.83 -15.67 -21.11
N ASP A 116 3.31 -16.04 -22.29
CA ASP A 116 2.36 -17.16 -22.45
C ASP A 116 1.15 -17.14 -21.50
N GLY A 117 0.68 -15.94 -21.16
CA GLY A 117 -0.44 -15.74 -20.21
C GLY A 117 0.01 -15.53 -18.77
N ASP A 118 1.28 -15.73 -18.43
CA ASP A 118 1.83 -15.47 -17.10
C ASP A 118 2.30 -14.02 -16.92
N PRO A 119 2.22 -13.47 -15.70
CA PRO A 119 2.73 -12.14 -15.41
C PRO A 119 4.26 -12.08 -15.55
N GLY A 120 4.77 -10.92 -15.96
CA GLY A 120 6.19 -10.68 -16.06
C GLY A 120 6.93 -10.67 -14.72
N LEU A 121 8.26 -10.58 -14.80
CA LEU A 121 9.17 -10.68 -13.64
C LEU A 121 8.91 -9.67 -12.51
N GLY A 122 8.21 -8.57 -12.80
CA GLY A 122 7.78 -7.61 -11.78
C GLY A 122 6.97 -8.25 -10.64
N VAL A 123 6.24 -9.34 -10.91
CA VAL A 123 5.44 -10.05 -9.91
C VAL A 123 6.27 -10.57 -8.73
N TRP A 124 7.58 -10.77 -8.89
CA TRP A 124 8.48 -11.20 -7.81
C TRP A 124 8.62 -10.18 -6.67
N LEU A 125 8.22 -8.92 -6.87
CA LEU A 125 8.15 -7.94 -5.78
C LEU A 125 6.98 -8.20 -4.83
N VAL A 126 5.91 -8.86 -5.31
CA VAL A 126 4.69 -9.15 -4.55
C VAL A 126 4.98 -9.96 -3.27
N PRO A 127 5.69 -11.11 -3.30
CA PRO A 127 5.98 -11.86 -2.08
C PRO A 127 6.79 -11.05 -1.06
N ILE A 128 7.72 -10.22 -1.49
CA ILE A 128 8.51 -9.35 -0.60
C ILE A 128 7.59 -8.32 0.07
N GLY A 129 6.74 -7.65 -0.72
CA GLY A 129 5.76 -6.70 -0.20
C GLY A 129 4.75 -7.35 0.75
N ALA A 130 4.31 -8.58 0.44
CA ALA A 130 3.41 -9.35 1.30
C ALA A 130 4.04 -9.65 2.66
N LEU A 131 5.30 -10.12 2.70
CA LEU A 131 6.01 -10.39 3.95
C LEU A 131 6.12 -9.13 4.83
N LEU A 132 6.42 -7.97 4.24
CA LEU A 132 6.44 -6.69 4.95
C LEU A 132 5.06 -6.32 5.48
N LEU A 133 4.00 -6.52 4.69
CA LEU A 133 2.63 -6.26 5.10
C LEU A 133 2.23 -7.13 6.30
N PHE A 134 2.45 -8.45 6.20
CA PHE A 134 2.17 -9.39 7.28
C PHE A 134 2.93 -9.01 8.55
N TYR A 135 4.22 -8.69 8.45
CA TYR A 135 4.99 -8.21 9.59
C TYR A 135 4.40 -6.94 10.21
N GLY A 136 4.10 -5.93 9.38
CA GLY A 136 3.58 -4.64 9.83
C GLY A 136 2.26 -4.78 10.57
N VAL A 137 1.29 -5.49 9.95
CA VAL A 137 -0.05 -5.72 10.51
C VAL A 137 0.03 -6.59 11.76
N ALA A 138 0.79 -7.69 11.73
CA ALA A 138 0.93 -8.58 12.90
C ALA A 138 1.52 -7.84 14.09
N ARG A 139 2.54 -6.97 13.90
CA ARG A 139 3.10 -6.19 15.01
C ARG A 139 2.12 -5.15 15.55
N VAL A 140 1.34 -4.49 14.70
CA VAL A 140 0.25 -3.60 15.17
C VAL A 140 -0.74 -4.38 16.04
N ALA A 141 -1.21 -5.54 15.57
CA ALA A 141 -2.18 -6.37 16.32
C ALA A 141 -1.63 -6.84 17.68
N ILE A 142 -0.36 -7.26 17.72
CA ILE A 142 0.32 -7.67 18.95
C ILE A 142 0.49 -6.50 19.91
N ASP A 143 0.90 -5.33 19.40
CA ASP A 143 1.15 -4.16 20.24
C ASP A 143 -0.17 -3.64 20.84
N LEU A 144 -1.27 -3.64 20.06
CA LEU A 144 -2.61 -3.32 20.57
C LEU A 144 -3.09 -4.30 21.65
N SER A 145 -2.85 -5.61 21.46
CA SER A 145 -3.23 -6.64 22.45
C SER A 145 -2.55 -6.48 23.81
N LYS A 146 -1.45 -5.71 23.88
CA LYS A 146 -0.67 -5.44 25.09
C LYS A 146 -1.06 -4.14 25.80
N LEU A 147 -1.92 -3.30 25.19
CA LEU A 147 -2.34 -2.01 25.77
C LEU A 147 -3.42 -2.13 26.86
N LYS A 148 -3.65 -3.34 27.39
CA LYS A 148 -4.59 -3.59 28.50
C LYS A 148 -4.32 -2.68 29.69
#